data_AF-G0RZS9-F1
#
_entry.id   AF-G0RZS9-F1
#
_cell.length_a   1.000
_cell.length_b   1.000
_cell.length_c   1.000
_cell.angle_alpha   90.00
_cell.angle_beta   90.00
_cell.angle_gamma   90.00
#
_symmetry.space_group_name_H-M   'P 1'
#
loop_
_entity.id
_entity.type
_entity.pdbx_description
1 polymer ?
#
loop_
_entity_poly.entity_id
_entity_poly.type
_entity_poly.pdbx_seq_one_letter_code
_entity_poly.pdbx_strand_id
1 'polypeptide(L)'
;MGFGTDGPHGGPQNMSFPMIPPFQILGPHKNPYPGTVCLPQVPLPANTTVKPGDKATIQIVELAVHGAALYSCVDIIFAEPGDPRIPEVNETNCFNSTDIGVADIYTLTLRASGEDPNAPRTSGASLENYRFLGHLPLLLVGLAAWMVL
;
A
#
# COMPACT_ATOMS: atom_id res chain seq x y z
N MET A 1 -10.01 -11.92 0.57
CA MET A 1 -10.59 -13.29 0.60
C MET A 1 -11.63 -13.34 1.68
N GLY A 2 -12.69 -14.10 1.48
CA GLY A 2 -13.64 -14.45 2.53
C GLY A 2 -13.83 -15.96 2.62
N PHE A 3 -14.20 -16.44 3.80
CA PHE A 3 -14.40 -17.87 4.08
C PHE A 3 -15.88 -18.18 4.34
N GLY A 4 -16.30 -19.37 3.92
CA GLY A 4 -17.67 -19.86 4.12
C GLY A 4 -18.69 -19.31 3.11
N THR A 5 -19.96 -19.65 3.34
CA THR A 5 -21.10 -19.29 2.48
C THR A 5 -22.29 -18.73 3.27
N ASP A 6 -22.04 -18.30 4.52
CA ASP A 6 -23.07 -17.92 5.49
C ASP A 6 -23.57 -16.47 5.32
N GLY A 7 -23.00 -15.74 4.37
CA GLY A 7 -23.33 -14.35 4.07
C GLY A 7 -24.39 -14.18 2.99
N PRO A 8 -24.68 -12.91 2.64
CA PRO A 8 -25.65 -12.58 1.60
C PRO A 8 -25.30 -13.24 0.26
N HIS A 9 -26.33 -13.68 -0.47
CA HIS A 9 -26.19 -14.34 -1.78
C HIS A 9 -25.34 -15.62 -1.78
N GLY A 10 -25.14 -16.26 -0.62
CA GLY A 10 -24.35 -17.48 -0.48
C GLY A 10 -22.84 -17.25 -0.48
N GLY A 11 -22.39 -16.00 -0.37
CA GLY A 11 -20.98 -15.65 -0.21
C GLY A 11 -20.53 -15.62 1.26
N PRO A 12 -19.23 -15.37 1.51
CA PRO A 12 -18.69 -15.13 2.84
C PRO A 12 -19.30 -13.94 3.57
N GLN A 13 -19.44 -14.03 4.90
CA GLN A 13 -19.87 -12.93 5.75
C GLN A 13 -18.80 -11.82 5.87
N ASN A 14 -17.52 -12.16 5.70
CA ASN A 14 -16.39 -11.23 5.84
C ASN A 14 -15.36 -11.46 4.73
N MET A 15 -15.04 -10.39 3.99
CA MET A 15 -14.08 -10.39 2.87
C MET A 15 -12.75 -9.70 3.19
N SER A 16 -12.57 -9.23 4.43
CA SER A 16 -11.47 -8.36 4.86
C SER A 16 -10.16 -9.10 5.17
N PHE A 17 -9.94 -10.27 4.57
CA PHE A 17 -8.69 -11.02 4.70
C PHE A 17 -7.80 -10.81 3.45
N PRO A 18 -6.90 -9.82 3.44
CA PRO A 18 -6.00 -9.60 2.31
C PRO A 18 -5.00 -10.75 2.18
N MET A 19 -4.81 -11.23 0.96
CA MET A 19 -3.82 -12.28 0.64
C MET A 19 -2.48 -11.68 0.20
N ILE A 20 -2.52 -10.53 -0.46
CA ILE A 20 -1.35 -9.80 -0.97
C ILE A 20 -1.51 -8.30 -0.67
N PRO A 21 -0.40 -7.57 -0.48
CA PRO A 21 -0.43 -6.11 -0.45
C PRO A 21 -0.95 -5.54 -1.78
N PRO A 22 -1.58 -4.35 -1.75
CA PRO A 22 -2.03 -3.68 -2.97
C PRO A 22 -0.82 -3.25 -3.81
N PHE A 23 -0.93 -3.40 -5.13
CA PHE A 23 0.07 -2.99 -6.10
C PHE A 23 -0.63 -2.26 -7.25
N GLN A 24 0.15 -1.48 -8.00
CA GLN A 24 -0.33 -0.73 -9.15
C GLN A 24 0.05 -1.46 -10.44
N ILE A 25 -0.89 -1.49 -11.38
CA ILE A 25 -0.66 -1.91 -12.75
C ILE A 25 -0.31 -0.67 -13.60
N LEU A 26 0.77 -0.75 -14.36
CA LEU A 26 1.23 0.28 -15.28
C LEU A 26 0.90 -0.15 -16.71
N GLY A 27 -0.12 0.48 -17.30
CA GLY A 27 -0.52 0.25 -18.68
C GLY A 27 0.17 1.17 -19.68
N PRO A 28 0.11 0.82 -20.99
CA PRO A 28 0.66 1.65 -22.06
C PRO A 28 -0.14 2.95 -22.28
N HIS A 29 -1.44 2.94 -21.94
CA HIS A 29 -2.34 4.08 -22.08
C HIS A 29 -3.47 4.03 -21.04
N LYS A 30 -4.24 5.13 -20.91
CA LYS A 30 -5.34 5.24 -19.93
C LYS A 30 -6.67 4.65 -20.40
N ASN A 31 -6.77 4.31 -21.68
CA ASN A 31 -7.92 3.60 -22.25
C ASN A 31 -7.83 2.10 -21.94
N PRO A 32 -8.90 1.30 -22.11
CA PRO A 32 -8.80 -0.14 -22.02
C PRO A 32 -7.71 -0.69 -22.96
N TYR A 33 -6.90 -1.61 -22.46
CA TYR A 33 -5.91 -2.36 -23.23
C TYR A 33 -6.06 -3.85 -22.92
N PRO A 34 -5.80 -4.73 -23.90
CA PRO A 34 -5.71 -6.16 -23.65
C PRO A 34 -4.42 -6.48 -22.89
N GLY A 35 -4.42 -7.61 -22.20
CA GLY A 35 -3.23 -8.19 -21.60
C GLY A 35 -3.57 -9.01 -20.37
N THR A 36 -2.55 -9.63 -19.81
CA THR A 36 -2.68 -10.53 -18.66
C THR A 36 -1.70 -10.11 -17.58
N VAL A 37 -2.19 -10.07 -16.34
CA VAL A 37 -1.38 -10.01 -15.13
C VAL A 37 -1.70 -11.25 -14.32
N CYS A 38 -0.69 -12.06 -14.04
CA CYS A 38 -0.81 -13.29 -13.28
C CYS A 38 0.16 -13.30 -12.10
N LEU A 39 -0.36 -13.72 -10.95
CA LEU A 39 0.40 -13.98 -9.74
C LEU A 39 0.50 -15.50 -9.56
N PRO A 40 1.67 -16.12 -9.77
CA PRO A 40 1.79 -17.57 -9.84
C PRO A 40 1.46 -18.25 -8.51
N GLN A 41 1.79 -17.60 -7.39
CA GLN A 41 1.38 -18.04 -6.06
C GLN A 41 0.86 -16.87 -5.25
N VAL A 42 -0.33 -17.06 -4.70
CA VAL A 42 -0.99 -16.12 -3.80
C VAL A 42 -1.16 -16.86 -2.47
N PRO A 43 -0.53 -16.41 -1.38
CA PRO A 43 -0.55 -17.12 -0.11
C PRO A 43 -1.91 -17.00 0.57
N LEU A 44 -2.17 -17.90 1.51
CA LEU A 44 -3.32 -17.76 2.41
C LEU A 44 -3.19 -16.49 3.26
N PRO A 45 -4.30 -15.84 3.63
CA PRO A 45 -4.25 -14.71 4.54
C PRO A 45 -3.59 -15.08 5.88
N ALA A 46 -2.94 -14.10 6.51
CA ALA A 46 -2.23 -14.32 7.77
C ALA A 46 -3.15 -14.90 8.85
N ASN A 47 -2.61 -15.83 9.65
CA ASN A 47 -3.31 -16.49 10.76
C ASN A 47 -4.57 -17.26 10.34
N THR A 48 -4.62 -17.74 9.10
CA THR A 48 -5.71 -18.61 8.63
C THR A 48 -5.19 -20.02 8.36
N THR A 49 -6.05 -21.00 8.61
CA THR A 49 -5.81 -22.40 8.30
C THR A 49 -7.02 -22.92 7.53
N VAL A 50 -6.78 -23.66 6.47
CA VAL A 50 -7.81 -24.23 5.62
C VAL A 50 -7.62 -25.73 5.52
N LYS A 51 -8.72 -26.44 5.29
CA LYS A 51 -8.76 -27.88 5.06
C LYS A 51 -9.36 -28.16 3.68
N PRO A 52 -9.02 -29.28 3.05
CA PRO A 52 -9.73 -29.73 1.86
C PRO A 52 -11.24 -29.77 2.09
N GLY A 53 -12.02 -29.25 1.14
CA GLY A 53 -13.47 -29.11 1.22
C GLY A 53 -13.96 -27.76 1.75
N ASP A 54 -13.10 -26.96 2.38
CA ASP A 54 -13.48 -25.62 2.83
C ASP A 54 -13.81 -24.73 1.62
N LYS A 55 -14.87 -23.92 1.76
CA LYS A 55 -15.32 -22.97 0.74
C LYS A 55 -14.79 -21.58 1.06
N ALA A 56 -14.32 -20.89 0.03
CA ALA A 56 -13.89 -19.50 0.14
C ALA A 56 -14.17 -18.75 -1.15
N THR A 57 -14.21 -17.43 -1.06
CA THR A 57 -14.32 -16.53 -2.20
C THR A 57 -13.07 -15.66 -2.25
N ILE A 58 -12.38 -15.68 -3.38
CA ILE A 58 -11.33 -14.73 -3.70
C ILE A 58 -11.99 -13.53 -4.35
N GLN A 59 -11.70 -12.34 -3.82
CA GLN A 59 -12.16 -11.09 -4.38
C GLN A 59 -10.97 -10.34 -4.95
N ILE A 60 -11.06 -10.02 -6.24
CA ILE A 60 -10.14 -9.12 -6.93
C ILE A 60 -10.76 -7.73 -6.85
N VAL A 61 -10.00 -6.78 -6.33
CA VAL A 61 -10.39 -5.37 -6.24
C VAL A 61 -9.46 -4.58 -7.12
N GLU A 62 -10.00 -3.98 -8.17
CA GLU A 62 -9.26 -3.12 -9.08
C GLU A 62 -9.76 -1.68 -8.95
N LEU A 63 -8.82 -0.74 -8.78
CA LEU A 63 -9.10 0.68 -8.71
C LEU A 63 -8.58 1.35 -9.98
N ALA A 64 -9.50 1.87 -10.79
CA ALA A 64 -9.15 2.63 -11.98
C ALA A 64 -8.57 3.99 -11.60
N VAL A 65 -7.73 4.56 -12.49
CA VAL A 65 -7.08 5.87 -12.27
C VAL A 65 -8.10 7.01 -12.04
N HIS A 66 -9.31 6.88 -12.57
CA HIS A 66 -10.40 7.84 -12.36
C HIS A 66 -11.23 7.57 -11.09
N GLY A 67 -10.78 6.67 -10.22
CA GLY A 67 -11.38 6.39 -8.91
C GLY A 67 -12.57 5.43 -8.90
N ALA A 68 -12.93 4.82 -10.03
CA ALA A 68 -13.91 3.74 -10.00
C ALA A 68 -13.29 2.46 -9.45
N ALA A 69 -14.11 1.68 -8.75
CA ALA A 69 -13.72 0.37 -8.23
C ALA A 69 -14.47 -0.73 -8.97
N LEU A 70 -13.74 -1.76 -9.38
CA LEU A 70 -14.27 -2.99 -9.94
C LEU A 70 -14.00 -4.14 -8.96
N TYR A 71 -15.02 -4.94 -8.73
CA TYR A 71 -14.96 -6.09 -7.84
C TYR A 71 -15.32 -7.33 -8.63
N SER A 72 -14.40 -8.30 -8.66
CA SER A 72 -14.64 -9.61 -9.27
C SER A 72 -14.48 -10.70 -8.22
N CYS A 73 -15.44 -11.63 -8.19
CA CYS A 73 -15.48 -12.70 -7.21
C CYS A 73 -15.26 -14.05 -7.90
N VAL A 74 -14.43 -14.88 -7.29
CA VAL A 74 -14.21 -16.26 -7.70
C VAL A 74 -14.41 -17.15 -6.49
N ASP A 75 -15.42 -18.02 -6.56
CA ASP A 75 -15.69 -19.01 -5.53
C ASP A 75 -14.80 -20.23 -5.75
N ILE A 76 -14.15 -20.67 -4.67
CA ILE A 76 -13.22 -21.79 -4.67
C ILE A 76 -13.59 -22.79 -3.58
N ILE A 77 -13.17 -24.03 -3.81
CA ILE A 77 -13.19 -25.09 -2.81
C ILE A 77 -11.74 -25.56 -2.66
N PHE A 78 -11.22 -25.53 -1.44
CA PHE A 78 -9.88 -26.03 -1.19
C PHE A 78 -9.82 -27.53 -1.47
N ALA A 79 -8.74 -27.97 -2.13
CA ALA A 79 -8.50 -29.37 -2.44
C ALA A 79 -7.23 -29.86 -1.74
N GLU A 80 -7.00 -31.17 -1.81
CA GLU A 80 -5.74 -31.75 -1.36
C GLU A 80 -4.59 -31.32 -2.28
N PRO A 81 -3.35 -31.16 -1.76
CA PRO A 81 -2.19 -30.91 -2.60
C PRO A 81 -2.03 -32.00 -3.65
N GLY A 82 -1.91 -31.62 -4.92
CA GLY A 82 -1.77 -32.56 -6.04
C GLY A 82 -3.08 -33.18 -6.54
N ASP A 83 -4.24 -32.62 -6.16
CA ASP A 83 -5.54 -33.05 -6.72
C ASP A 83 -5.54 -32.96 -8.26
N PRO A 84 -5.84 -34.05 -8.99
CA PRO A 84 -5.77 -34.10 -10.45
C PRO A 84 -6.75 -33.15 -11.16
N ARG A 85 -7.74 -32.61 -10.44
CA ARG A 85 -8.69 -31.60 -10.98
C ARG A 85 -8.06 -30.22 -11.13
N ILE A 86 -6.95 -29.95 -10.45
CA ILE A 86 -6.29 -28.65 -10.44
C ILE A 86 -5.04 -28.76 -11.33
N PRO A 87 -5.02 -28.11 -12.50
CA PRO A 87 -3.84 -28.11 -13.35
C PRO A 87 -2.70 -27.31 -12.69
N GLU A 88 -1.47 -27.77 -12.89
CA GLU A 88 -0.29 -27.03 -12.44
C GLU A 88 -0.18 -25.69 -13.17
N VAL A 89 0.28 -24.68 -12.43
CA VAL A 89 0.54 -23.35 -13.00
C VAL A 89 1.76 -23.44 -13.91
N ASN A 90 1.61 -23.00 -15.16
CA ASN A 90 2.64 -23.02 -16.18
C ASN A 90 2.57 -21.76 -17.06
N GLU A 91 3.54 -21.59 -17.96
CA GLU A 91 3.63 -20.40 -18.82
C GLU A 91 2.46 -20.26 -19.81
N THR A 92 1.66 -21.30 -20.01
CA THR A 92 0.48 -21.25 -20.90
C THR A 92 -0.79 -20.79 -20.19
N ASN A 93 -0.90 -20.99 -18.87
CA ASN A 93 -2.08 -20.61 -18.10
C ASN A 93 -1.86 -19.37 -17.21
N CYS A 94 -0.61 -19.06 -16.86
CA CYS A 94 -0.24 -17.92 -16.03
C CYS A 94 0.96 -17.20 -16.66
N PHE A 95 0.67 -16.13 -17.40
CA PHE A 95 1.69 -15.32 -18.06
C PHE A 95 1.40 -13.83 -17.86
N ASN A 96 2.47 -13.04 -17.85
CA ASN A 96 2.39 -11.58 -17.83
C ASN A 96 2.65 -11.04 -19.23
N SER A 97 1.79 -10.15 -19.71
CA SER A 97 2.02 -9.44 -20.97
C SER A 97 3.18 -8.45 -20.84
N THR A 98 3.92 -8.24 -21.93
CA THR A 98 5.11 -7.35 -21.94
C THR A 98 4.76 -5.87 -21.83
N ASP A 99 3.56 -5.50 -22.25
CA ASP A 99 3.12 -4.10 -22.30
C ASP A 99 2.55 -3.62 -20.96
N ILE A 100 2.55 -4.49 -19.95
CA ILE A 100 2.01 -4.22 -18.61
C ILE A 100 3.12 -4.31 -17.58
N GLY A 101 3.36 -3.21 -16.87
CA GLY A 101 4.24 -3.16 -15.71
C GLY A 101 3.48 -3.32 -14.39
N VAL A 102 4.22 -3.65 -13.33
CA VAL A 102 3.73 -3.66 -11.95
C VAL A 102 4.65 -2.78 -11.10
N ALA A 103 4.05 -1.98 -10.22
CA ALA A 103 4.77 -1.10 -9.31
C ALA A 103 4.14 -1.12 -7.91
N ASP A 104 4.96 -0.84 -6.90
CA ASP A 104 4.50 -0.71 -5.52
C ASP A 104 3.71 0.58 -5.30
N ILE A 105 2.68 0.50 -4.45
CA ILE A 105 1.91 1.67 -4.01
C ILE A 105 2.51 2.17 -2.69
N TYR A 106 2.90 3.45 -2.67
CA TYR A 106 3.36 4.13 -1.46
C TYR A 106 2.56 5.41 -1.21
N THR A 107 2.24 5.67 0.06
CA THR A 107 1.55 6.88 0.48
C THR A 107 2.54 7.85 1.11
N LEU A 108 2.52 9.11 0.66
CA LEU A 108 3.29 10.19 1.27
C LEU A 108 2.38 11.05 2.14
N THR A 109 2.75 11.23 3.41
CA THR A 109 2.07 12.18 4.29
C THR A 109 2.52 13.59 3.94
N LEU A 110 1.69 14.32 3.19
CA LEU A 110 1.97 15.71 2.81
C LEU A 110 1.64 16.73 3.92
N ARG A 111 0.72 16.36 4.82
CA ARG A 111 0.30 17.10 6.02
C ARG A 111 -0.21 16.12 7.07
N ALA A 112 0.17 16.32 8.33
CA ALA A 112 -0.38 15.56 9.44
C ALA A 112 -1.81 16.02 9.76
N SER A 113 -2.63 15.11 10.29
CA SER A 113 -3.95 15.47 10.80
C SER A 113 -3.80 16.45 11.97
N GLY A 114 -4.45 17.62 11.87
CA GLY A 114 -4.35 18.70 12.86
C GLY A 114 -3.23 19.72 12.63
N GLU A 115 -2.47 19.61 11.54
CA GLU A 115 -1.45 20.59 11.18
C GLU A 115 -2.12 21.87 10.64
N ASP A 116 -1.79 23.02 11.25
CA ASP A 116 -2.31 24.32 10.82
C ASP A 116 -1.85 24.60 9.37
N PRO A 117 -2.77 24.80 8.41
CA PRO A 117 -2.41 25.07 7.02
C PRO A 117 -1.56 26.32 6.83
N ASN A 118 -1.50 27.21 7.83
CA ASN A 118 -0.72 28.44 7.86
C ASN A 118 0.52 28.37 8.75
N ALA A 119 0.80 27.24 9.42
CA ALA A 119 2.01 27.08 10.20
C ALA A 119 3.25 27.18 9.27
N PRO A 120 4.25 28.01 9.60
CA PRO A 120 5.46 28.11 8.80
C PRO A 120 6.21 26.78 8.84
N ARG A 121 6.30 26.12 7.68
CA ARG A 121 7.12 24.91 7.48
C ARG A 121 8.59 25.27 7.62
N THR A 122 9.13 25.13 8.81
CA THR A 122 10.57 25.29 9.05
C THR A 122 11.25 23.95 8.78
N SER A 123 11.81 23.81 7.58
CA SER A 123 12.78 22.75 7.30
C SER A 123 13.92 22.89 8.30
N GLY A 124 14.10 21.87 9.14
CA GLY A 124 15.00 21.92 10.28
C GLY A 124 16.43 22.32 9.93
N ALA A 125 16.81 23.52 10.35
CA ALA A 125 18.09 23.81 10.98
C ALA A 125 17.75 24.71 12.17
N SER A 126 17.41 24.09 13.31
CA SER A 126 17.13 24.81 14.54
C SER A 126 18.39 25.56 14.98
N LEU A 127 18.42 26.86 14.74
CA LEU A 127 19.40 27.80 15.26
C LEU A 127 19.03 28.27 16.68
N GLU A 128 18.18 27.51 17.41
CA GLU A 128 17.77 27.87 18.78
C GLU A 128 18.91 27.78 19.79
N ASN A 129 19.97 27.02 19.53
CA ASN A 129 21.09 26.88 20.47
C ASN A 129 22.07 28.07 20.47
N TYR A 130 21.97 29.01 19.52
CA TYR A 130 22.90 30.15 19.40
C TYR A 130 22.26 31.50 19.75
N ARG A 131 21.19 31.52 20.55
CA ARG A 131 20.57 32.78 21.05
C ARG A 131 21.58 33.67 21.77
N PHE A 132 22.58 33.08 22.43
CA PHE A 132 23.62 33.78 23.18
C PHE A 132 24.63 34.52 22.27
N LEU A 133 24.77 34.11 21.00
CA LEU A 133 25.70 34.76 20.07
C LEU A 133 25.25 36.18 19.70
N GLY A 134 23.95 36.48 19.80
CA GLY A 134 23.40 37.82 19.57
C GLY A 134 23.81 38.83 20.65
N HIS A 135 24.21 38.38 21.85
CA HIS A 135 24.64 39.25 22.95
C HIS A 135 26.15 39.47 23.01
N LEU A 136 26.94 38.76 22.20
CA LEU A 136 28.39 38.89 22.11
C LEU A 136 28.87 40.34 21.79
N PRO A 137 28.27 41.09 20.83
CA PRO A 137 28.72 42.45 20.56
C PRO A 137 28.45 43.43 21.70
N LEU A 138 27.39 43.23 22.49
CA LEU A 138 27.08 44.08 23.65
C LEU A 138 28.08 43.86 24.79
N LEU A 139 28.50 42.61 25.03
CA LEU A 139 29.52 42.30 26.03
C LEU A 139 30.90 42.85 25.64
N LEU A 140 31.27 42.77 24.36
CA LEU A 140 32.54 43.32 23.88
C LEU A 140 32.60 44.84 23.98
N VAL A 141 31.50 45.55 23.68
CA VAL A 141 31.44 47.01 23.85
C VAL A 141 31.46 47.40 25.33
N GLY A 142 30.75 46.66 26.20
CA GLY A 142 30.79 46.90 27.65
C GLY A 142 32.19 46.71 28.24
N LEU A 143 32.90 45.65 27.86
CA LEU A 143 34.28 45.40 28.31
C LEU A 143 35.27 46.43 27.75
N ALA A 144 35.13 46.84 26.50
CA ALA A 144 35.97 47.89 25.91
C ALA A 144 35.76 49.24 26.61
N ALA A 145 34.52 49.59 26.96
CA ALA A 145 34.21 50.82 27.69
C ALA A 145 34.79 50.79 29.13
N TRP A 146 34.82 49.63 29.78
CA TRP A 146 35.34 49.48 31.13
C TRP A 146 36.87 49.55 31.20
N MET A 147 37.58 49.25 30.11
CA MET A 147 39.05 49.37 30.04
C MET A 147 39.55 50.79 29.66
N VAL A 148 38.66 51.72 29.33
CA VAL A 148 39.01 53.09 28.90
C VAL A 148 38.69 54.14 29.99
N LEU A 149 38.14 53.72 31.13
CA LEU A 149 37.97 54.53 32.35
C LEU A 149 39.00 54.13 33.41
#